data_AF-A0AAE4JT17-F1
#
_entry.id   AF-A0AAE4JT17-F1
#
_cell.length_a   1.000
_cell.length_b   1.000
_cell.length_c   1.000
_cell.angle_alpha   90.00
_cell.angle_beta   90.00
_cell.angle_gamma   90.00
#
_symmetry.space_group_name_H-M   'P 1'
#
loop_
_entity.id
_entity.type
_entity.pdbx_description
1 polymer ?
#
loop_
_entity_poly.entity_id
_entity_poly.type
_entity_poly.pdbx_seq_one_letter_code
_entity_poly.pdbx_strand_id
1 'polypeptide(L)'
;MARRKVSSNFVDRLGKQYLPEVDAVKIALELEAKKLYLRAAKQWGVAMQENPSFAEYIAAQRFRCIELSNAYHSRRIELYDIRGDITTVRHKVEAAYVRLCIKENPRSDQM
;
A
#
# COMPACT_ATOMS: atom_id res chain seq x y z
N MET A 1 15.53 17.54 26.63
CA MET A 1 14.84 18.06 25.43
C MET A 1 13.61 17.20 25.16
N ALA A 2 12.42 17.73 25.44
CA ALA A 2 11.17 16.98 25.42
C ALA A 2 10.71 16.72 23.97
N ARG A 3 10.70 15.45 23.54
CA ARG A 3 9.99 15.01 22.33
C ARG A 3 8.50 15.26 22.56
N ARG A 4 7.92 16.25 21.88
CA ARG A 4 6.46 16.41 21.80
C ARG A 4 5.89 15.15 21.16
N LYS A 5 5.35 14.24 21.98
CA LYS A 5 4.41 13.22 21.53
C LYS A 5 3.14 13.95 21.10
N VAL A 6 3.05 14.31 19.82
CA VAL A 6 1.79 14.75 19.23
C VAL A 6 0.88 13.55 19.28
N SER A 7 -0.05 13.58 20.23
CA SER A 7 -1.00 12.51 20.49
C SER A 7 -1.78 12.20 19.21
N SER A 8 -1.79 10.92 18.82
CA SER A 8 -2.64 10.32 17.79
C SER A 8 -4.15 10.55 18.02
N ASN A 9 -4.54 11.19 19.12
CA ASN A 9 -5.93 11.40 19.54
C ASN A 9 -6.55 12.70 19.02
N PHE A 10 -5.81 13.59 18.34
CA PHE A 10 -6.40 14.83 17.81
C PHE A 10 -7.20 14.57 16.52
N VAL A 11 -6.71 13.67 15.66
CA VAL A 11 -7.37 13.30 14.39
C VAL A 11 -8.66 12.50 14.64
N ASP A 12 -8.65 11.60 15.64
CA ASP A 12 -9.85 10.83 16.03
C ASP A 12 -10.96 11.70 16.65
N ARG A 13 -10.61 12.83 17.29
CA ARG A 13 -11.60 13.75 17.88
C ARG A 13 -12.18 14.76 16.90
N LEU A 14 -11.53 14.98 15.76
CA LEU A 14 -12.13 15.71 14.62
C LEU A 14 -13.16 14.86 13.87
N GLY A 15 -13.17 13.53 14.07
CA GLY A 15 -14.00 12.54 13.35
C GLY A 15 -15.50 12.55 13.62
N LYS A 16 -16.04 13.55 14.33
CA LYS A 16 -17.50 13.83 14.40
C LYS A 16 -17.86 15.23 13.90
N GLN A 17 -16.90 15.99 13.37
CA GLN A 17 -17.24 17.14 12.54
C GLN A 17 -17.68 16.59 11.19
N TYR A 18 -18.94 16.85 10.83
CA TYR A 18 -19.56 16.41 9.58
C TYR A 18 -18.56 16.54 8.42
N LEU A 19 -18.21 15.40 7.82
CA LEU A 19 -17.46 15.37 6.57
C LEU A 19 -18.20 16.27 5.57
N PRO A 20 -17.52 17.21 4.89
CA PRO A 20 -18.20 18.03 3.91
C PRO A 20 -18.81 17.11 2.85
N GLU A 21 -20.13 17.26 2.60
CA GLU A 21 -20.90 16.42 1.69
C GLU A 21 -20.61 16.78 0.22
N VAL A 22 -19.34 16.69 -0.18
CA VAL A 22 -18.91 16.94 -1.55
C VAL A 22 -18.61 15.63 -2.27
N ASP A 23 -18.85 15.61 -3.56
CA ASP A 23 -18.64 14.42 -4.39
C ASP A 23 -17.18 13.96 -4.35
N ALA A 24 -16.23 14.90 -4.28
CA ALA A 24 -14.81 14.56 -4.12
C ALA A 24 -14.53 13.74 -2.85
N VAL A 25 -15.22 14.04 -1.74
CA VAL A 25 -15.11 13.28 -0.48
C VAL A 25 -15.69 11.87 -0.63
N LYS A 26 -16.86 11.74 -1.24
CA LYS A 26 -17.49 10.43 -1.49
C LYS A 26 -16.59 9.55 -2.36
N ILE A 27 -16.06 10.11 -3.45
CA ILE A 27 -15.14 9.39 -4.35
C ILE A 27 -13.84 9.04 -3.63
N ALA A 28 -13.30 9.94 -2.79
CA ALA A 28 -12.09 9.65 -2.02
C ALA A 28 -12.29 8.42 -1.11
N LEU A 29 -13.40 8.38 -0.37
CA LEU A 29 -13.75 7.27 0.52
C LEU A 29 -13.95 5.94 -0.25
N GLU A 30 -14.63 5.98 -1.41
CA GLU A 30 -14.78 4.79 -2.25
C GLU A 30 -13.43 4.26 -2.78
N LEU A 31 -12.53 5.17 -3.16
CA LEU A 31 -11.19 4.82 -3.63
C LEU A 31 -10.34 4.24 -2.50
N GLU A 32 -10.46 4.77 -1.28
CA GLU A 32 -9.82 4.18 -0.08
C GLU A 32 -10.32 2.76 0.19
N ALA A 33 -11.64 2.54 0.13
CA ALA A 33 -12.23 1.21 0.31
C ALA A 33 -11.69 0.19 -0.73
N LYS A 34 -11.42 0.66 -1.95
CA LYS A 34 -10.80 -0.12 -3.03
C LYS A 34 -9.26 -0.20 -2.95
N LYS A 35 -8.65 0.35 -1.88
CA LYS A 35 -7.18 0.42 -1.68
C LYS A 35 -6.44 1.21 -2.76
N LEU A 36 -7.13 2.10 -3.47
CA LEU A 36 -6.57 2.97 -4.50
C LEU A 36 -6.08 4.29 -3.87
N TYR A 37 -5.18 4.19 -2.89
CA TYR A 37 -4.89 5.28 -1.96
C TYR A 37 -4.33 6.55 -2.61
N LEU A 38 -3.47 6.46 -3.63
CA LEU A 38 -3.00 7.67 -4.33
C LEU A 38 -4.10 8.40 -5.09
N ARG A 39 -5.06 7.64 -5.64
CA ARG A 39 -6.23 8.23 -6.30
C ARG A 39 -7.15 8.88 -5.27
N ALA A 40 -7.35 8.24 -4.11
CA ALA A 40 -8.07 8.84 -3.00
C ALA A 40 -7.39 10.13 -2.50
N ALA A 41 -6.06 10.13 -2.31
CA ALA A 41 -5.28 11.31 -1.92
C ALA A 41 -5.45 12.47 -2.90
N LYS A 42 -5.56 12.19 -4.21
CA LYS A 42 -5.87 13.21 -5.22
C LYS A 42 -7.26 13.80 -4.99
N GLN A 43 -8.27 12.97 -4.72
CA GLN A 43 -9.65 13.44 -4.50
C GLN A 43 -9.80 14.22 -3.19
N TRP A 44 -9.09 13.86 -2.13
CA TRP A 44 -8.97 14.73 -0.96
C TRP A 44 -8.39 16.10 -1.31
N GLY A 45 -7.41 16.16 -2.22
CA GLY A 45 -6.90 17.44 -2.73
C GLY A 45 -7.97 18.29 -3.42
N VAL A 46 -8.87 17.66 -4.18
CA VAL A 46 -10.01 18.35 -4.83
C VAL A 46 -11.02 18.83 -3.78
N ALA A 47 -11.38 17.96 -2.83
CA ALA A 47 -12.29 18.32 -1.73
C ALA A 47 -11.78 19.53 -0.91
N MET A 48 -10.46 19.68 -0.78
CA MET A 48 -9.83 20.82 -0.10
C MET A 48 -10.06 22.14 -0.83
N GLN A 49 -10.09 22.12 -2.17
CA GLN A 49 -10.37 23.29 -3.00
C GLN A 49 -11.85 23.67 -2.91
N GLU A 50 -12.74 22.66 -2.86
CA GLU A 50 -14.18 22.85 -2.76
C GLU A 50 -14.64 23.31 -1.37
N ASN A 51 -13.96 22.88 -0.31
CA ASN A 51 -14.27 23.26 1.07
C ASN A 51 -13.01 23.59 1.90
N PRO A 52 -12.47 24.81 1.77
CA PRO A 52 -11.28 25.25 2.50
C PRO A 52 -11.43 25.29 4.02
N SER A 53 -12.67 25.40 4.53
CA SER A 53 -12.98 25.39 5.97
C SER A 53 -12.59 24.08 6.68
N PHE A 54 -12.45 22.99 5.93
CA PHE A 54 -12.03 21.68 6.43
C PHE A 54 -10.60 21.32 6.01
N ALA A 55 -9.79 22.31 5.59
CA ALA A 55 -8.48 22.05 4.99
C ALA A 55 -7.54 21.23 5.88
N GLU A 56 -7.49 21.47 7.19
CA GLU A 56 -6.63 20.70 8.11
C GLU A 56 -7.01 19.22 8.16
N TYR A 57 -8.31 18.92 8.28
CA TYR A 57 -8.82 17.56 8.29
C TYR A 57 -8.59 16.87 6.95
N ILE A 58 -8.89 17.55 5.84
CA ILE A 58 -8.70 17.02 4.49
C ILE A 58 -7.21 16.78 4.19
N ALA A 59 -6.33 17.67 4.65
CA ALA A 59 -4.88 17.49 4.56
C ALA A 59 -4.42 16.26 5.35
N ALA A 60 -4.95 16.04 6.55
CA ALA A 60 -4.66 14.84 7.35
C ALA A 60 -5.11 13.55 6.63
N GLN A 61 -6.32 13.53 6.05
CA GLN A 61 -6.80 12.36 5.29
C GLN A 61 -5.98 12.10 4.02
N ARG A 62 -5.61 13.17 3.31
CA ARG A 62 -4.71 13.08 2.15
C ARG A 62 -3.36 12.49 2.54
N PHE A 63 -2.78 12.95 3.65
CA PHE A 63 -1.50 12.45 4.15
C PHE A 63 -1.58 10.97 4.53
N ARG A 64 -2.62 10.58 5.28
CA ARG A 64 -2.90 9.18 5.63
C ARG A 64 -2.99 8.28 4.38
N CYS A 65 -3.66 8.73 3.33
CA CYS A 65 -3.72 7.98 2.07
C CYS A 65 -2.34 7.77 1.44
N ILE A 66 -1.47 8.77 1.48
CA ILE A 66 -0.10 8.65 0.96
C ILE A 66 0.71 7.63 1.78
N GLU A 67 0.59 7.68 3.11
CA GLU A 67 1.24 6.70 4.00
C GLU A 67 0.76 5.27 3.71
N LEU A 68 -0.55 5.07 3.58
CA LEU A 68 -1.14 3.76 3.24
C LEU A 68 -0.65 3.27 1.87
N SER A 69 -0.52 4.16 0.89
CA SER A 69 0.05 3.81 -0.41
C SER A 69 1.49 3.33 -0.29
N ASN A 70 2.32 4.05 0.45
CA ASN A 70 3.73 3.71 0.64
C ASN A 70 3.86 2.37 1.37
N ALA A 71 3.12 2.16 2.46
CA ALA A 71 3.12 0.90 3.18
C ALA A 71 2.67 -0.28 2.30
N TYR A 72 1.62 -0.07 1.48
CA TYR A 72 1.17 -1.09 0.54
C TYR A 72 2.22 -1.41 -0.54
N HIS A 73 2.91 -0.37 -1.03
CA HIS A 73 3.98 -0.54 -2.01
C HIS A 73 5.19 -1.27 -1.43
N SER A 74 5.67 -0.89 -0.24
CA SER A 74 6.76 -1.57 0.46
C SER A 74 6.46 -3.06 0.68
N ARG A 75 5.25 -3.38 1.15
CA ARG A 75 4.82 -4.77 1.32
C ARG A 75 4.81 -5.56 0.00
N ARG A 76 4.46 -4.92 -1.12
CA ARG A 76 4.50 -5.57 -2.43
C ARG A 76 5.92 -5.88 -2.89
N ILE A 77 6.89 -5.00 -2.59
CA ILE A 77 8.31 -5.23 -2.86
C ILE A 77 8.80 -6.41 -2.02
N GLU A 78 8.55 -6.40 -0.71
CA GLU A 78 8.93 -7.49 0.19
C GLU A 78 8.40 -8.86 -0.27
N LEU A 79 7.12 -8.92 -0.67
CA LEU A 79 6.53 -10.15 -1.21
C LEU A 79 7.15 -10.59 -2.54
N TYR A 80 7.57 -9.63 -3.37
CA TYR A 80 8.25 -9.93 -4.63
C TYR A 80 9.64 -10.52 -4.38
N ASP A 81 10.38 -9.96 -3.42
CA ASP A 81 11.71 -10.45 -3.04
C ASP A 81 11.62 -11.87 -2.47
N ILE A 82 10.68 -12.13 -1.55
CA ILE A 82 10.42 -13.47 -1.01
C ILE A 82 10.11 -14.47 -2.13
N ARG A 83 9.29 -14.06 -3.12
CA ARG A 83 8.97 -14.92 -4.26
C ARG A 83 10.20 -15.20 -5.14
N GLY A 84 11.07 -14.21 -5.32
CA GLY A 84 12.36 -14.37 -6.00
C GLY A 84 13.26 -15.38 -5.30
N ASP A 85 13.37 -15.29 -3.99
CA ASP A 85 14.15 -16.21 -3.16
C ASP A 85 13.63 -17.65 -3.26
N ILE A 86 12.31 -17.84 -3.09
CA ILE A 86 11.68 -19.16 -3.21
C ILE A 86 11.95 -19.76 -4.59
N THR A 87 11.82 -18.96 -5.66
CA THR A 87 12.06 -19.42 -7.02
C THR A 87 13.52 -19.83 -7.22
N THR A 88 14.44 -19.06 -6.65
CA THR A 88 15.89 -19.33 -6.71
C THR A 88 16.26 -20.61 -5.97
N VAL A 89 15.74 -20.80 -4.74
CA VAL A 89 15.94 -22.01 -3.96
C VAL A 89 15.36 -23.22 -4.68
N ARG A 90 14.15 -23.11 -5.25
CA ARG A 90 13.52 -24.16 -6.03
C ARG A 90 14.42 -24.61 -7.18
N HIS A 91 14.97 -23.68 -7.98
CA HIS A 91 15.87 -24.05 -9.07
C HIS A 91 17.16 -24.73 -8.58
N LYS A 92 17.74 -24.28 -7.46
CA LYS A 92 18.93 -24.92 -6.87
C LYS A 92 18.64 -26.35 -6.42
N VAL A 93 17.48 -26.57 -5.80
CA VAL A 93 17.02 -27.89 -5.36
C VAL A 93 16.75 -28.80 -6.56
N GLU A 94 16.03 -28.31 -7.58
CA GLU A 94 15.79 -29.06 -8.82
C GLU A 94 17.12 -29.45 -9.50
N ALA A 95 18.09 -28.53 -9.59
CA ALA A 95 19.41 -28.82 -10.14
C ALA A 95 20.20 -29.83 -9.29
N ALA A 96 20.01 -29.85 -7.96
CA ALA A 96 20.60 -30.86 -7.10
C ALA A 96 19.98 -32.24 -7.34
N TYR A 97 18.66 -32.33 -7.46
CA TYR A 97 17.97 -33.60 -7.78
C TYR A 97 18.41 -34.17 -9.13
N VAL A 98 18.61 -33.31 -10.14
CA VAL A 98 19.15 -33.73 -11.45
C VAL A 98 20.58 -34.25 -11.31
N ARG A 99 21.46 -33.54 -10.57
CA ARG A 99 22.85 -33.98 -10.34
C ARG A 99 22.95 -35.30 -9.57
N LEU A 100 22.00 -35.57 -8.68
CA LEU A 100 21.92 -36.82 -7.93
C LEU A 100 21.22 -37.94 -8.72
N CYS A 101 20.83 -37.70 -9.97
CA CYS A 101 20.07 -38.64 -10.81
C CYS A 101 18.74 -39.10 -10.16
N ILE A 102 18.20 -38.34 -9.19
CA ILE A 102 16.92 -38.61 -8.53
C ILE A 102 15.76 -38.14 -9.42
N LYS A 103 16.02 -37.16 -10.29
CA LYS A 103 15.07 -36.63 -11.27
C LYS A 103 15.72 -36.58 -12.64
N GLU A 104 14.98 -36.99 -13.67
CA GLU A 104 15.44 -36.92 -15.05
C GLU A 104 15.79 -35.48 -15.45
N ASN A 105 16.82 -35.36 -16.28
CA ASN A 105 17.21 -34.07 -16.82
C ASN A 105 16.25 -33.73 -17.96
N PRO A 106 15.38 -32.70 -17.83
CA PRO A 106 14.41 -32.39 -18.89
C PRO A 106 15.06 -31.93 -20.21
N ARG A 107 16.40 -31.81 -20.25
CA ARG A 107 17.19 -31.50 -21.46
C ARG A 107 17.76 -32.73 -22.17
N SER A 108 17.66 -33.94 -21.62
CA SER A 108 18.14 -35.16 -22.29
C SER A 108 17.14 -35.78 -23.26
N ASP A 109 15.86 -35.37 -23.23
CA ASP A 109 14.80 -35.90 -24.11
C ASP A 109 14.70 -35.18 -25.47
N GLN A 110 15.59 -34.24 -25.77
CA GLN A 110 15.61 -33.50 -27.05
C GLN A 110 16.73 -33.93 -28.01
N MET A 111 17.36 -35.09 -27.78
CA MET A 111 18.32 -35.71 -28.72
C MET A 111 17.82 -37.05 -29.24
#